data_AF-A0A3M1THJ5-F1
#
_entry.id   AF-A0A3M1THJ5-F1
#
_cell.length_a   1.000
_cell.length_b   1.000
_cell.length_c   1.000
_cell.angle_alpha   90.00
_cell.angle_beta   90.00
_cell.angle_gamma   90.00
#
_symmetry.space_group_name_H-M   'P 1'
#
loop_
_entity.id
_entity.type
_entity.pdbx_description
1 polymer ?
#
loop_
_entity_poly.entity_id
_entity_poly.type
_entity_poly.pdbx_seq_one_letter_code
_entity_poly.pdbx_strand_id
1 'polypeptide(L)'
;MPPAPSPEEVEEAARAVFRDPAFARGLDASHVGPEELLEALERWVLDGFRALVGALQGLAAASPLLYYLLICSLLAVLLLLLWHMAVTLRAAFAGGVLAGDESSAEDAAERARRFRDLRREAEGLAAAGERREALRVLLLALLALLSEERVLRVARSQTPREVLSRLEDRVGERLGSFGRAVEEALYGGADVGADDFTACADTVDALARQVRRA
;
A
#
# COMPACT_ATOMS: atom_id res chain seq x y z
N MET A 1 43.96 -17.53 -22.14
CA MET A 1 42.98 -16.71 -21.40
C MET A 1 43.80 -15.89 -20.41
N PRO A 2 43.78 -14.55 -20.45
CA PRO A 2 44.51 -13.76 -19.47
C PRO A 2 43.93 -14.02 -18.06
N PRO A 3 44.76 -14.05 -17.01
CA PRO A 3 44.30 -14.20 -15.64
C PRO A 3 43.36 -13.04 -15.26
N ALA A 4 42.38 -13.32 -14.40
CA ALA A 4 41.51 -12.29 -13.87
C ALA A 4 42.33 -11.28 -13.05
N PRO A 5 42.08 -9.96 -13.21
CA PRO A 5 42.80 -8.95 -12.47
C PRO A 5 42.54 -9.09 -10.97
N SER A 6 43.57 -8.79 -10.19
CA SER A 6 43.49 -8.74 -8.73
C SER A 6 42.60 -7.58 -8.26
N PRO A 7 42.01 -7.66 -7.05
CA PRO A 7 41.19 -6.58 -6.50
C PRO A 7 41.91 -5.22 -6.44
N GLU A 8 43.22 -5.23 -6.19
CA GLU A 8 44.04 -4.02 -6.13
C GLU A 8 44.19 -3.37 -7.52
N GLU A 9 44.37 -4.16 -8.57
CA GLU A 9 44.43 -3.66 -9.96
C GLU A 9 43.09 -3.06 -10.40
N VAL A 10 41.97 -3.64 -9.95
CA VAL A 10 40.62 -3.09 -10.21
C VAL A 10 40.43 -1.76 -9.48
N GLU A 11 40.85 -1.68 -8.21
CA GLU A 11 40.71 -0.44 -7.43
C GLU A 11 41.59 0.69 -7.99
N GLU A 12 42.82 0.37 -8.40
CA GLU A 12 43.73 1.34 -9.00
C GLU A 12 43.22 1.82 -10.37
N ALA A 13 42.72 0.90 -11.21
CA ALA A 13 42.10 1.25 -12.48
C ALA A 13 40.85 2.13 -12.30
N ALA A 14 40.00 1.81 -11.33
CA ALA A 14 38.84 2.64 -11.00
C ALA A 14 39.27 4.04 -10.55
N ARG A 15 40.27 4.13 -9.66
CA ARG A 15 40.80 5.42 -9.17
C ARG A 15 41.46 6.24 -10.28
N ALA A 16 42.07 5.60 -11.27
CA ALA A 16 42.62 6.27 -12.45
C ALA A 16 41.51 6.86 -13.33
N VAL A 17 40.41 6.14 -13.56
CA VAL A 17 39.25 6.64 -14.31
C VAL A 17 38.59 7.83 -13.59
N PHE A 18 38.43 7.77 -12.28
CA PHE A 18 37.84 8.88 -11.50
C PHE A 18 38.72 10.14 -11.45
N ARG A 19 40.02 10.04 -11.76
CA ARG A 19 40.93 11.19 -11.87
C ARG A 19 40.95 11.81 -13.26
N ASP A 20 40.31 11.21 -14.25
CA ASP A 20 40.28 11.75 -15.60
C ASP A 20 39.40 13.03 -15.64
N PRO A 21 39.95 14.20 -16.03
CA PRO A 21 39.19 15.43 -16.15
C PRO A 21 38.09 15.38 -17.23
N ALA A 22 38.13 14.42 -18.16
CA ALA A 22 37.02 14.15 -19.08
C ALA A 22 35.85 13.47 -18.36
N PHE A 23 36.12 12.61 -17.37
CA PHE A 23 35.10 11.95 -16.56
C PHE A 23 34.42 12.95 -15.61
N ALA A 24 35.20 13.84 -14.98
CA ALA A 24 34.67 14.91 -14.14
C ALA A 24 33.72 15.86 -14.90
N ARG A 25 34.08 16.25 -16.14
CA ARG A 25 33.23 17.09 -16.99
C ARG A 25 31.89 16.43 -17.38
N GLY A 26 31.84 15.10 -17.50
CA GLY A 26 30.60 14.37 -17.78
C GLY A 26 29.63 14.33 -16.60
N LEU A 27 30.17 14.31 -15.37
CA LEU A 27 29.37 14.38 -14.15
C LEU A 27 28.74 15.76 -13.95
N ASP A 28 29.51 16.84 -14.18
CA ASP A 28 29.03 18.22 -14.05
C ASP A 28 27.98 18.59 -15.11
N ALA A 29 28.13 18.11 -16.36
CA ALA A 29 27.18 18.39 -17.43
C ALA A 29 25.81 17.70 -17.25
N SER A 30 25.71 16.73 -16.33
CA SER A 30 24.50 15.91 -16.12
C SER A 30 23.75 16.25 -14.83
N HIS A 31 24.31 17.09 -13.96
CA HIS A 31 23.68 17.51 -12.71
C HIS A 31 23.03 18.89 -12.88
N VAL A 32 21.85 18.93 -13.50
CA VAL A 32 20.91 20.01 -13.18
C VAL A 32 20.54 19.79 -11.72
N GLY A 33 21.01 20.69 -10.85
CA GLY A 33 20.80 20.55 -9.41
C GLY A 33 19.31 20.50 -9.07
N PRO A 34 18.91 19.80 -7.99
CA PRO A 34 17.51 19.81 -7.53
C PRO A 34 17.00 21.24 -7.27
N GLU A 35 17.91 22.17 -6.92
CA GLU A 35 17.61 23.60 -6.72
C GLU A 35 17.27 24.30 -8.04
N GLU A 36 18.01 24.05 -9.12
CA GLU A 36 17.73 24.64 -10.44
C GLU A 36 16.41 24.13 -11.03
N LEU A 37 16.09 22.85 -10.81
CA LEU A 37 14.80 22.28 -11.17
C LEU A 37 13.66 22.91 -10.38
N LEU A 38 13.87 23.13 -9.07
CA LEU A 38 12.89 23.76 -8.21
C LEU A 38 12.64 25.22 -8.63
N GLU A 39 13.68 25.99 -8.93
CA GLU A 39 13.58 27.37 -9.40
C GLU A 39 12.96 27.48 -10.79
N ALA A 40 13.26 26.54 -11.69
CA ALA A 40 12.62 26.47 -13.00
C ALA A 40 11.12 26.15 -12.86
N LEU A 41 10.78 25.20 -11.98
CA LEU A 41 9.39 24.85 -11.69
C LEU A 41 8.63 26.02 -11.06
N GLU A 42 9.21 26.68 -10.06
CA GLU A 42 8.61 27.82 -9.39
C GLU A 42 8.30 28.95 -10.37
N ARG A 43 9.27 29.34 -11.21
CA ARG A 43 9.07 30.37 -12.23
C ARG A 43 7.97 29.98 -13.21
N TRP A 44 7.98 28.74 -13.71
CA TRP A 44 6.96 28.25 -14.62
C TRP A 44 5.56 28.30 -14.00
N VAL A 45 5.42 27.89 -12.74
CA VAL A 45 4.15 27.92 -12.00
C VAL A 45 3.67 29.36 -11.79
N LEU A 46 4.53 30.25 -11.32
CA LEU A 46 4.17 31.64 -11.03
C LEU A 46 3.79 32.40 -12.31
N ASP A 47 4.53 32.21 -13.40
CA ASP A 47 4.24 32.86 -14.67
C ASP A 47 2.96 32.32 -15.31
N GLY A 48 2.73 31.01 -15.22
CA GLY A 48 1.45 30.40 -15.62
C GLY A 48 0.27 30.95 -14.82
N PHE A 49 0.43 31.06 -13.49
CA PHE A 49 -0.60 31.61 -12.62
C PHE A 49 -0.90 33.09 -12.94
N ARG A 50 0.14 33.91 -13.13
CA ARG A 50 -0.03 35.33 -13.52
C ARG A 50 -0.73 35.47 -14.86
N ALA A 51 -0.36 34.66 -15.85
CA ALA A 51 -1.00 34.68 -17.17
C ALA A 51 -2.49 34.29 -17.07
N LEU A 52 -2.81 33.26 -16.28
CA LEU A 52 -4.19 32.84 -16.05
C LEU A 52 -5.02 33.93 -15.36
N VAL A 53 -4.49 34.54 -14.30
CA VAL A 53 -5.16 35.65 -13.59
C VAL A 53 -5.39 36.84 -14.52
N GLY A 54 -4.39 37.20 -15.32
CA GLY A 54 -4.52 38.26 -16.32
C GLY A 54 -5.62 37.95 -17.35
N ALA A 55 -5.68 36.72 -17.85
CA ALA A 55 -6.74 36.29 -18.76
C ALA A 55 -8.14 36.35 -18.11
N LEU A 56 -8.27 35.93 -16.85
CA LEU A 56 -9.53 36.01 -16.10
C LEU A 56 -9.99 37.45 -15.87
N GLN A 57 -9.06 38.36 -15.56
CA GLN A 57 -9.36 39.78 -15.40
C GLN A 57 -9.78 40.42 -16.74
N GLY A 58 -9.09 40.08 -17.83
CA GLY A 58 -9.47 40.52 -19.18
C GLY A 58 -10.87 40.03 -19.57
N LEU A 59 -11.20 38.79 -19.22
CA LEU A 59 -12.52 38.20 -19.47
C LEU A 59 -13.63 38.85 -18.64
N ALA A 60 -13.34 39.19 -17.38
CA ALA A 60 -14.27 39.92 -16.51
C ALA A 60 -14.60 41.32 -17.06
N ALA A 61 -13.59 42.01 -17.60
CA ALA A 61 -13.76 43.33 -18.21
C ALA A 61 -14.51 43.27 -19.56
N ALA A 62 -14.25 42.25 -20.38
CA ALA A 62 -14.86 42.11 -21.70
C ALA A 62 -16.32 41.61 -21.62
N SER A 63 -16.61 40.65 -20.74
CA SER A 63 -17.92 40.02 -20.65
C SER A 63 -18.21 39.53 -19.22
N PRO A 64 -18.85 40.35 -18.37
CA PRO A 64 -19.15 39.99 -16.99
C PRO A 64 -19.97 38.71 -16.88
N LEU A 65 -20.91 38.49 -17.81
CA LEU A 65 -21.77 37.31 -17.82
C LEU A 65 -20.98 36.00 -18.04
N LEU A 66 -20.00 36.00 -18.95
CA LEU A 66 -19.18 34.82 -19.22
C LEU A 66 -18.23 34.55 -18.05
N TYR A 67 -17.70 35.60 -17.41
CA TYR A 67 -16.94 35.47 -16.17
C TYR A 67 -17.76 34.80 -15.06
N TYR A 68 -18.99 35.27 -14.80
CA TYR A 68 -19.85 34.63 -13.80
C TYR A 68 -20.22 33.19 -14.16
N LEU A 69 -20.49 32.88 -15.43
CA LEU A 69 -20.73 31.51 -15.88
C LEU A 69 -19.52 30.60 -15.63
N LEU A 70 -18.30 31.08 -15.91
CA LEU A 70 -17.06 30.36 -15.64
C LEU A 70 -16.86 30.12 -14.14
N ILE A 71 -17.06 31.14 -13.31
CA ILE A 71 -16.93 30.99 -11.85
C ILE A 71 -17.98 30.04 -11.29
N CYS A 72 -19.24 30.17 -11.72
CA CYS A 72 -20.32 29.27 -11.30
C CYS A 72 -20.06 27.82 -11.73
N SER A 73 -19.54 27.59 -12.95
CA SER A 73 -19.21 26.25 -13.41
C SER A 73 -18.04 25.65 -12.63
N LEU A 74 -17.00 26.44 -12.35
CA LEU A 74 -15.87 26.01 -11.54
C LEU A 74 -16.30 25.64 -10.11
N LEU A 75 -17.19 26.45 -9.52
CA LEU A 75 -17.76 26.19 -8.20
C LEU A 75 -18.64 24.94 -8.21
N ALA A 76 -19.47 24.74 -9.24
CA ALA A 76 -20.28 23.54 -9.38
C ALA A 76 -19.42 22.27 -9.52
N VAL A 77 -18.34 22.33 -10.30
CA VAL A 77 -17.37 21.24 -10.43
C VAL A 77 -16.69 20.97 -9.08
N LEU A 78 -16.24 22.01 -8.37
CA LEU A 78 -15.64 21.86 -7.03
C LEU A 78 -16.61 21.18 -6.05
N LEU A 79 -17.87 21.63 -5.99
CA LEU A 79 -18.89 21.03 -5.14
C LEU A 79 -19.19 19.58 -5.53
N LEU A 80 -19.22 19.28 -6.83
CA LEU A 80 -19.38 17.91 -7.32
C LEU A 80 -18.21 17.02 -6.91
N LEU A 81 -16.97 17.52 -7.00
CA LEU A 81 -15.77 16.81 -6.53
C LEU A 81 -15.81 16.59 -5.02
N LEU A 82 -16.17 17.61 -4.24
CA LEU A 82 -16.31 17.49 -2.79
C LEU A 82 -17.41 16.50 -2.41
N TRP A 83 -18.55 16.54 -3.09
CA TRP A 83 -19.62 15.57 -2.93
C TRP A 83 -19.15 14.16 -3.27
N HIS A 84 -18.50 13.99 -4.42
CA HIS A 84 -17.97 12.69 -4.86
C HIS A 84 -16.91 12.17 -3.88
N MET A 85 -16.01 13.03 -3.41
CA MET A 85 -15.03 12.71 -2.40
C MET A 85 -15.73 12.33 -1.09
N ALA A 86 -16.70 13.08 -0.62
CA ALA A 86 -17.47 12.76 0.58
C ALA A 86 -18.22 11.43 0.44
N VAL A 87 -18.81 11.14 -0.72
CA VAL A 87 -19.48 9.85 -1.00
C VAL A 87 -18.46 8.72 -1.07
N THR A 88 -17.32 8.93 -1.72
CA THR A 88 -16.25 7.92 -1.86
C THR A 88 -15.61 7.64 -0.52
N LEU A 89 -15.31 8.67 0.28
CA LEU A 89 -14.85 8.53 1.65
C LEU A 89 -15.95 7.85 2.47
N ARG A 90 -17.20 8.28 2.40
CA ARG A 90 -18.30 7.63 3.11
C ARG A 90 -18.50 6.18 2.66
N ALA A 91 -18.23 5.80 1.43
CA ALA A 91 -18.30 4.41 0.97
C ALA A 91 -17.07 3.59 1.39
N ALA A 92 -15.87 4.16 1.30
CA ALA A 92 -14.63 3.55 1.76
C ALA A 92 -14.60 3.40 3.29
N PHE A 93 -15.18 4.37 4.00
CA PHE A 93 -15.41 4.33 5.42
C PHE A 93 -16.67 3.55 5.76
N ALA A 94 -17.78 3.53 5.01
CA ALA A 94 -18.90 2.63 5.30
C ALA A 94 -18.49 1.15 5.14
N GLY A 95 -17.57 0.85 4.22
CA GLY A 95 -16.90 -0.46 4.14
C GLY A 95 -15.88 -0.74 5.25
N GLY A 96 -15.57 0.23 6.13
CA GLY A 96 -14.60 0.13 7.23
C GLY A 96 -15.03 0.74 8.58
N VAL A 97 -16.25 1.24 8.71
CA VAL A 97 -16.80 2.09 9.80
C VAL A 97 -18.26 1.68 10.10
N LEU A 98 -18.70 0.49 9.70
CA LEU A 98 -19.75 -0.22 10.47
C LEU A 98 -19.15 -0.85 11.75
N ALA A 99 -18.37 -0.06 12.49
CA ALA A 99 -17.76 -0.46 13.76
C ALA A 99 -17.75 0.67 14.80
N GLY A 100 -18.62 1.66 14.65
CA GLY A 100 -18.65 2.79 15.56
C GLY A 100 -19.93 3.60 15.51
N ASP A 101 -21.09 2.96 15.41
CA ASP A 101 -22.28 3.45 16.11
C ASP A 101 -23.22 2.26 16.34
N GLU A 102 -24.06 2.37 17.35
CA GLU A 102 -24.69 1.27 18.08
C GLU A 102 -25.50 0.26 17.23
N SER A 103 -25.40 -1.02 17.63
CA SER A 103 -26.45 -2.05 17.53
C SER A 103 -26.93 -2.52 16.15
N SER A 104 -26.36 -3.64 15.67
CA SER A 104 -27.14 -4.76 15.12
C SER A 104 -26.36 -6.09 15.15
N ALA A 105 -26.99 -7.15 15.66
CA ALA A 105 -26.44 -8.51 15.66
C ALA A 105 -26.17 -9.06 14.23
N GLU A 106 -26.77 -8.43 13.22
CA GLU A 106 -26.59 -8.76 11.80
C GLU A 106 -25.18 -8.46 11.28
N ASP A 107 -24.58 -7.33 11.69
CA ASP A 107 -23.22 -6.95 11.28
C ASP A 107 -22.15 -7.89 11.86
N ALA A 108 -22.36 -8.39 13.07
CA ALA A 108 -21.50 -9.40 13.68
C ALA A 108 -21.63 -10.76 12.97
N ALA A 109 -22.83 -11.12 12.52
CA ALA A 109 -23.07 -12.34 11.76
C ALA A 109 -22.47 -12.28 10.34
N GLU A 110 -22.54 -11.12 9.67
CA GLU A 110 -21.93 -10.90 8.36
C GLU A 110 -20.41 -10.89 8.44
N ARG A 111 -19.86 -10.24 9.46
CA ARG A 111 -18.43 -10.29 9.78
C ARG A 111 -17.97 -11.73 10.04
N ALA A 112 -18.59 -12.46 10.97
CA ALA A 112 -18.24 -13.85 11.26
C ALA A 112 -18.40 -14.82 10.07
N ARG A 113 -19.20 -14.46 9.04
CA ARG A 113 -19.24 -15.21 7.77
C ARG A 113 -17.94 -15.02 6.97
N ARG A 114 -17.37 -13.83 6.94
CA ARG A 114 -16.18 -13.51 6.15
C ARG A 114 -14.96 -14.37 6.51
N PHE A 115 -14.63 -14.52 7.80
CA PHE A 115 -13.59 -15.48 8.22
C PHE A 115 -13.88 -16.91 7.72
N ARG A 116 -15.12 -17.39 7.90
CA ARG A 116 -15.49 -18.78 7.52
C ARG A 116 -15.44 -19.01 6.02
N ASP A 117 -15.87 -18.03 5.23
CA ASP A 117 -15.91 -18.13 3.78
C ASP A 117 -14.49 -18.13 3.20
N LEU A 118 -13.62 -17.21 3.67
CA LEU A 118 -12.20 -17.20 3.30
C LEU A 118 -11.49 -18.48 3.76
N ARG A 119 -11.79 -18.98 4.97
CA ARG A 119 -11.21 -20.24 5.45
C ARG A 119 -11.57 -21.43 4.56
N ARG A 120 -12.82 -21.53 4.11
CA ARG A 120 -13.28 -22.57 3.17
C ARG A 120 -12.67 -22.41 1.79
N GLU A 121 -12.52 -21.18 1.32
CA GLU A 121 -11.86 -20.90 0.04
C GLU A 121 -10.39 -21.36 0.07
N ALA A 122 -9.68 -21.07 1.16
CA ALA A 122 -8.32 -21.57 1.38
C ALA A 122 -8.26 -23.11 1.34
N GLU A 123 -9.22 -23.80 1.96
CA GLU A 123 -9.31 -25.28 1.90
C GLU A 123 -9.54 -25.79 0.48
N GLY A 124 -10.43 -25.15 -0.28
CA GLY A 124 -10.69 -25.49 -1.67
C GLY A 124 -9.44 -25.36 -2.54
N LEU A 125 -8.69 -24.26 -2.37
CA LEU A 125 -7.43 -24.04 -3.07
C LEU A 125 -6.36 -25.08 -2.67
N ALA A 126 -6.25 -25.40 -1.39
CA ALA A 126 -5.31 -26.42 -0.92
C ALA A 126 -5.64 -27.81 -1.48
N ALA A 127 -6.93 -28.16 -1.55
CA ALA A 127 -7.41 -29.41 -2.14
C ALA A 127 -7.16 -29.47 -3.66
N ALA A 128 -7.21 -28.33 -4.35
CA ALA A 128 -6.87 -28.22 -5.77
C ALA A 128 -5.36 -28.27 -6.05
N GLY A 129 -4.51 -28.33 -5.01
CA GLY A 129 -3.06 -28.31 -5.13
C GLY A 129 -2.45 -26.90 -5.19
N GLU A 130 -3.28 -25.85 -5.20
CA GLU A 130 -2.90 -24.43 -5.24
C GLU A 130 -2.50 -23.92 -3.84
N ARG A 131 -1.58 -24.62 -3.16
CA ARG A 131 -1.28 -24.42 -1.73
C ARG A 131 -0.68 -23.06 -1.39
N ARG A 132 0.06 -22.47 -2.32
CA ARG A 132 0.59 -21.10 -2.17
C ARG A 132 -0.53 -20.06 -2.15
N GLU A 133 -1.51 -20.20 -3.03
CA GLU A 133 -2.68 -19.32 -3.04
C GLU A 133 -3.57 -19.60 -1.82
N ALA A 134 -3.70 -20.86 -1.43
CA ALA A 134 -4.40 -21.25 -0.20
C ALA A 134 -3.82 -20.53 1.03
N LEU A 135 -2.50 -20.42 1.16
CA LEU A 135 -1.83 -19.67 2.23
C LEU A 135 -2.15 -18.17 2.20
N ARG A 136 -2.23 -17.57 1.02
CA ARG A 136 -2.64 -16.16 0.87
C ARG A 136 -4.04 -15.95 1.39
N VAL A 137 -4.98 -16.79 0.96
CA VAL A 137 -6.38 -16.70 1.38
C VAL A 137 -6.50 -16.99 2.88
N LEU A 138 -5.70 -17.91 3.41
CA LEU A 138 -5.65 -18.19 4.84
C LEU A 138 -5.14 -16.99 5.67
N LEU A 139 -4.13 -16.26 5.17
CA LEU A 139 -3.70 -14.98 5.78
C LEU A 139 -4.84 -13.96 5.75
N LEU A 140 -5.57 -13.83 4.63
CA LEU A 140 -6.72 -12.93 4.54
C LEU A 140 -7.83 -13.30 5.54
N ALA A 141 -8.09 -14.60 5.72
CA ALA A 141 -9.03 -15.08 6.72
C ALA A 141 -8.60 -14.64 8.13
N LEU A 142 -7.32 -14.82 8.47
CA LEU A 142 -6.79 -14.38 9.76
C LEU A 142 -6.92 -12.87 9.98
N LEU A 143 -6.60 -12.06 8.96
CA LEU A 143 -6.75 -10.60 9.05
C LEU A 143 -8.21 -10.18 9.21
N ALA A 144 -9.14 -10.87 8.53
CA ALA A 144 -10.58 -10.67 8.72
C ALA A 144 -10.96 -10.93 10.18
N LEU A 145 -10.63 -12.11 10.72
CA LEU A 145 -10.90 -12.47 12.13
C LEU A 145 -10.41 -11.41 13.13
N LEU A 146 -9.17 -10.93 12.96
CA LEU A 146 -8.58 -9.96 13.88
C LEU A 146 -9.23 -8.57 13.81
N SER A 147 -9.70 -8.21 12.62
CA SER A 147 -10.50 -7.01 12.39
C SER A 147 -11.90 -7.14 13.02
N GLU A 148 -12.53 -8.32 12.87
CA GLU A 148 -13.85 -8.61 13.42
C GLU A 148 -13.88 -8.49 14.95
N GLU A 149 -12.86 -9.03 15.61
CA GLU A 149 -12.73 -9.09 17.06
C GLU A 149 -12.08 -7.83 17.66
N ARG A 150 -11.85 -6.79 16.83
CA ARG A 150 -11.22 -5.51 17.20
C ARG A 150 -9.88 -5.64 17.94
N VAL A 151 -9.20 -6.78 17.78
CA VAL A 151 -7.89 -7.03 18.42
C VAL A 151 -6.84 -6.09 17.83
N LEU A 152 -6.94 -5.80 16.52
CA LEU A 152 -6.14 -4.79 15.84
C LEU A 152 -6.93 -3.98 14.83
N ARG A 153 -6.56 -2.70 14.77
CA ARG A 153 -6.95 -1.80 13.69
C ARG A 153 -5.92 -1.92 12.57
N VAL A 154 -6.19 -2.80 11.60
CA VAL A 154 -5.30 -3.01 10.45
C VAL A 154 -5.45 -1.81 9.50
N ALA A 155 -4.38 -1.06 9.29
CA ALA A 155 -4.35 0.01 8.29
C ALA A 155 -4.02 -0.58 6.91
N ARG A 156 -4.65 -0.06 5.84
CA ARG A 156 -4.48 -0.57 4.46
C ARG A 156 -3.04 -0.47 3.93
N SER A 157 -2.20 0.36 4.55
CA SER A 157 -0.79 0.54 4.19
C SER A 157 0.16 -0.42 4.91
N GLN A 158 -0.34 -1.24 5.85
CA GLN A 158 0.51 -2.12 6.64
C GLN A 158 0.80 -3.42 5.91
N THR A 159 2.06 -3.84 5.96
CA THR A 159 2.47 -5.14 5.44
C THR A 159 1.99 -6.26 6.38
N PRO A 160 1.78 -7.50 5.88
CA PRO A 160 1.44 -8.64 6.75
C PRO A 160 2.40 -8.80 7.92
N ARG A 161 3.70 -8.57 7.68
CA ARG A 161 4.76 -8.59 8.69
C ARG A 161 4.52 -7.60 9.83
N GLU A 162 4.17 -6.36 9.49
CA GLU A 162 3.88 -5.31 10.47
C GLU A 162 2.63 -5.60 11.31
N VAL A 163 1.64 -6.26 10.71
CA VAL A 163 0.43 -6.66 11.44
C VAL A 163 0.75 -7.80 12.40
N LEU A 164 1.46 -8.84 11.92
CA LEU A 164 1.78 -10.03 12.69
C LEU A 164 2.76 -9.75 13.84
N SER A 165 3.74 -8.86 13.66
CA SER A 165 4.67 -8.50 14.73
C SER A 165 3.98 -7.84 15.93
N ARG A 166 2.92 -7.05 15.70
CA ARG A 166 2.12 -6.44 16.77
C ARG A 166 1.25 -7.44 17.54
N LEU A 167 0.97 -8.58 16.92
CA LEU A 167 0.23 -9.67 17.56
C LEU A 167 1.16 -10.64 18.29
N GLU A 168 2.42 -10.74 17.88
CA GLU A 168 3.39 -11.67 18.48
C GLU A 168 3.53 -11.44 19.99
N ASP A 169 3.53 -10.16 20.42
CA ASP A 169 3.53 -9.77 21.85
C ASP A 169 2.29 -10.26 22.63
N ARG A 170 1.16 -10.50 21.95
CA ARG A 170 -0.12 -10.89 22.57
C ARG A 170 -0.46 -12.38 22.39
N VAL A 171 0.06 -12.99 21.32
CA VAL A 171 -0.38 -14.30 20.82
C VAL A 171 0.76 -15.33 20.82
N GLY A 172 2.02 -14.88 20.97
CA GLY A 172 3.20 -15.72 21.17
C GLY A 172 3.84 -16.30 19.91
N GLU A 173 4.90 -17.09 20.09
CA GLU A 173 5.80 -17.63 19.04
C GLU A 173 5.10 -18.37 17.89
N ARG A 174 3.92 -18.94 18.12
CA ARG A 174 3.16 -19.68 17.10
C ARG A 174 2.72 -18.78 15.92
N LEU A 175 2.49 -17.50 16.18
CA LEU A 175 2.14 -16.57 15.12
C LEU A 175 3.37 -16.15 14.30
N GLY A 176 4.55 -16.10 14.93
CA GLY A 176 5.82 -15.86 14.26
C GLY A 176 6.17 -16.96 13.27
N SER A 177 5.92 -18.23 13.61
CA SER A 177 6.13 -19.35 12.67
C SER A 177 5.17 -19.31 11.48
N PHE A 178 3.90 -18.94 11.70
CA PHE A 178 2.93 -18.73 10.61
C PHE A 178 3.36 -17.58 9.69
N GLY A 179 3.73 -16.43 10.26
CA GLY A 179 4.18 -15.28 9.48
C GLY A 179 5.38 -15.58 8.60
N ARG A 180 6.36 -16.34 9.13
CA ARG A 180 7.54 -16.76 8.37
C ARG A 180 7.18 -17.69 7.21
N ALA A 181 6.34 -18.71 7.46
CA ALA A 181 5.89 -19.64 6.43
C ALA A 181 5.11 -18.91 5.30
N VAL A 182 4.28 -17.93 5.68
CA VAL A 182 3.55 -17.09 4.72
C VAL A 182 4.49 -16.20 3.92
N GLU A 183 5.47 -15.54 4.55
CA GLU A 183 6.47 -14.72 3.85
C GLU A 183 7.32 -15.54 2.88
N GLU A 184 7.77 -16.72 3.30
CA GLU A 184 8.60 -17.61 2.49
C GLU A 184 7.82 -18.18 1.29
N ALA A 185 6.55 -18.54 1.47
CA ALA A 185 5.66 -18.96 0.39
C ALA A 185 5.31 -17.81 -0.58
N LEU A 186 5.15 -16.58 -0.06
CA LEU A 186 4.74 -15.42 -0.84
C LEU A 186 5.86 -14.80 -1.64
N TYR A 187 7.03 -14.66 -1.02
CA TYR A 187 8.16 -13.88 -1.52
C TYR A 187 9.40 -14.75 -1.77
N GLY A 188 9.57 -15.84 -1.03
CA GLY A 188 10.71 -16.75 -1.16
C GLY A 188 10.59 -17.76 -2.30
N GLY A 189 9.40 -17.92 -2.88
CA GLY A 189 9.16 -18.87 -3.98
C GLY A 189 9.25 -20.33 -3.54
N ALA A 190 9.22 -20.61 -2.24
CA ALA A 190 9.25 -21.97 -1.70
C ALA A 190 7.96 -22.72 -2.09
N ASP A 191 8.12 -24.00 -2.45
CA ASP A 191 6.98 -24.89 -2.64
C ASP A 191 6.40 -25.23 -1.26
N VAL A 192 5.07 -25.11 -1.15
CA VAL A 192 4.37 -25.32 0.11
C VAL A 192 3.82 -26.73 0.11
N GLY A 193 4.28 -27.55 1.06
CA GLY A 193 3.77 -28.90 1.26
C GLY A 193 2.34 -28.93 1.81
N ALA A 194 1.68 -30.08 1.70
CA ALA A 194 0.39 -30.30 2.35
C ALA A 194 0.49 -30.18 3.89
N ASP A 195 1.60 -30.64 4.45
CA ASP A 195 1.88 -30.60 5.90
C ASP A 195 2.08 -29.15 6.37
N ASP A 196 2.78 -28.32 5.58
CA ASP A 196 3.01 -26.90 5.89
C ASP A 196 1.71 -26.11 5.92
N PHE A 197 0.83 -26.34 4.92
CA PHE A 197 -0.49 -25.73 4.89
C PHE A 197 -1.32 -26.16 6.09
N THR A 198 -1.31 -27.45 6.44
CA THR A 198 -2.08 -27.98 7.57
C THR A 198 -1.61 -27.37 8.89
N ALA A 199 -0.31 -27.27 9.12
CA ALA A 199 0.27 -26.64 10.31
C ALA A 199 -0.13 -25.15 10.41
N CYS A 200 -0.14 -24.43 9.28
CA CYS A 200 -0.59 -23.05 9.23
C CYS A 200 -2.09 -22.92 9.52
N ALA A 201 -2.91 -23.79 8.94
CA ALA A 201 -4.35 -23.83 9.15
C ALA A 201 -4.71 -24.09 10.62
N ASP A 202 -4.05 -25.06 11.25
CA ASP A 202 -4.22 -25.38 12.67
C ASP A 202 -3.87 -24.21 13.57
N THR A 203 -2.83 -23.45 13.20
CA THR A 203 -2.41 -22.24 13.93
C THR A 203 -3.49 -21.16 13.86
N VAL A 204 -4.05 -20.90 12.68
CA VAL A 204 -5.14 -19.93 12.50
C VAL A 204 -6.39 -20.36 13.27
N ASP A 205 -6.74 -21.65 13.24
CA ASP A 205 -7.91 -22.16 13.94
C ASP A 205 -7.73 -22.12 15.47
N ALA A 206 -6.53 -22.38 15.98
CA ALA A 206 -6.19 -22.19 17.39
C ALA A 206 -6.32 -20.72 17.81
N LEU A 207 -5.84 -19.81 16.98
CA LEU A 207 -5.93 -18.37 17.23
C LEU A 207 -7.39 -17.88 17.20
N ALA A 208 -8.19 -18.36 16.25
CA ALA A 208 -9.63 -18.09 16.19
C ALA A 208 -10.35 -18.49 17.48
N ARG A 209 -9.99 -19.63 18.07
CA ARG A 209 -10.55 -20.07 19.35
C ARG A 209 -10.09 -19.20 20.53
N GLN A 210 -8.85 -18.73 20.52
CA GLN A 210 -8.32 -17.88 21.60
C GLN A 210 -8.95 -16.50 21.57
N VAL A 211 -9.02 -15.87 20.39
CA VAL A 211 -9.56 -14.52 20.24
C VAL A 211 -11.05 -14.49 20.58
N ARG A 212 -11.85 -15.47 20.15
CA ARG A 212 -13.30 -15.55 20.45
C ARG A 212 -13.64 -15.85 21.91
N ARG A 213 -12.65 -16.24 22.72
CA ARG A 213 -12.82 -16.52 24.16
C ARG A 213 -12.41 -15.35 25.05
N ALA A 214 -11.68 -14.37 24.51
CA ALA A 214 -11.22 -13.18 25.20
C ALA A 214 -12.31 -12.10 25.21
#